data_AF-A0A535C7E0-F1
#
_entry.id   AF-A0A535C7E0-F1
#
_cell.length_a   1.000
_cell.length_b   1.000
_cell.length_c   1.000
_cell.angle_alpha   90.00
_cell.angle_beta   90.00
_cell.angle_gamma   90.00
#
_symmetry.space_group_name_H-M   'P 1'
#
loop_
_entity.id
_entity.type
_entity.pdbx_description
1 polymer ?
#
loop_
_entity_poly.entity_id
_entity_poly.type
_entity_poly.pdbx_seq_one_letter_code
_entity_poly.pdbx_strand_id
1 'polypeptide(L)'
;MLRQRQGYRLRGWLEEVEQHGEPELQAFARNLHKEESAVQAGLTLAWSNGPTEGFIHRLKLLKRQAYGRAGVALLKQRMLFHPSDLIAA
;
A
#
# COMPACT_ATOMS: atom_id res chain seq x y z
N MET A 1 -1.22 -14.92 8.99
CA MET A 1 -0.95 -13.69 9.77
C MET A 1 -1.90 -12.56 9.41
N LEU A 2 -1.87 -12.03 8.18
CA LEU A 2 -2.62 -10.83 7.78
C LEU A 2 -4.15 -10.92 7.99
N ARG A 3 -4.83 -11.93 7.42
CA ARG A 3 -6.31 -12.04 7.50
C ARG A 3 -6.82 -12.22 8.93
N GLN A 4 -6.04 -12.90 9.77
CA GLN A 4 -6.39 -13.21 11.17
C GLN A 4 -5.83 -12.19 12.16
N ARG A 5 -5.19 -11.12 11.67
CA ARG A 5 -4.53 -10.08 12.47
C ARG A 5 -3.55 -10.59 13.54
N GLN A 6 -2.80 -11.63 13.19
CA GLN A 6 -1.84 -12.29 14.08
C GLN A 6 -0.43 -11.70 13.94
N GLY A 7 -0.27 -10.39 14.13
CA GLY A 7 1.03 -9.72 13.98
C GLY A 7 2.10 -10.20 14.95
N TYR A 8 1.72 -10.74 16.12
CA TYR A 8 2.64 -11.34 17.09
C TYR A 8 3.47 -12.51 16.51
N ARG A 9 3.02 -13.13 15.41
CA ARG A 9 3.75 -14.22 14.75
C ARG A 9 4.85 -13.72 13.80
N LEU A 10 4.87 -12.42 13.47
CA LEU A 10 5.78 -11.84 12.46
C LEU A 10 7.24 -12.20 12.75
N ARG A 11 7.67 -11.98 14.00
CA ARG A 11 9.06 -12.19 14.40
C ARG A 11 9.53 -13.63 14.20
N GLY A 12 8.74 -14.60 14.66
CA GLY A 12 9.08 -16.02 14.48
C GLY A 12 9.11 -16.43 13.00
N TRP A 13 8.30 -15.80 12.14
CA TRP A 13 8.38 -16.04 10.70
C TRP A 13 9.61 -15.39 10.04
N LEU A 14 10.03 -14.19 10.49
CA LEU A 14 11.26 -13.57 10.01
C LEU A 14 12.46 -14.44 10.35
N GLU A 15 12.56 -14.90 11.60
CA GLU A 15 13.65 -15.79 12.06
C GLU A 15 13.71 -17.09 11.25
N GLU A 16 12.56 -17.71 10.97
CA GLU A 16 12.45 -18.92 10.14
C GLU A 16 12.95 -18.67 8.70
N VAL A 17 12.51 -17.56 8.09
CA VAL A 17 12.89 -17.21 6.71
C VAL A 17 14.37 -16.89 6.62
N GLU A 18 14.95 -16.25 7.62
CA GLU A 18 16.39 -15.96 7.65
C GLU A 18 17.26 -17.21 7.75
N GLN A 19 16.79 -18.25 8.44
CA GLN A 19 17.53 -19.51 8.63
C GLN A 19 17.34 -20.50 7.49
N HIS A 20 16.14 -20.57 6.92
CA HIS A 20 15.74 -21.65 6.02
C HIS A 20 15.22 -21.18 4.66
N GLY A 21 15.04 -19.88 4.46
CA GLY A 21 14.52 -19.32 3.21
C GLY A 21 15.57 -19.22 2.10
N GLU A 22 15.09 -18.96 0.88
CA GLU A 22 15.95 -18.64 -0.26
C GLU A 22 16.70 -17.32 -0.05
N PRO A 23 17.90 -17.12 -0.64
CA PRO A 23 18.72 -15.93 -0.41
C PRO A 23 17.98 -14.59 -0.60
N GLU A 24 17.08 -14.51 -1.58
CA GLU A 24 16.25 -13.33 -1.84
C GLU A 24 15.26 -13.06 -0.70
N LEU A 25 14.62 -14.11 -0.17
CA LEU A 25 13.67 -14.00 0.94
C LEU A 25 14.38 -13.70 2.25
N GLN A 26 15.56 -14.25 2.48
CA GLN A 26 16.40 -13.88 3.63
C GLN A 26 16.80 -12.41 3.57
N ALA A 27 17.20 -11.90 2.39
CA ALA A 27 17.52 -10.49 2.21
C ALA A 27 16.29 -9.59 2.43
N PHE A 28 15.12 -10.04 2.01
CA PHE A 28 13.86 -9.38 2.30
C PHE A 28 13.58 -9.33 3.81
N ALA A 29 13.67 -10.46 4.52
CA ALA A 29 13.44 -10.54 5.97
C ALA A 29 14.39 -9.64 6.76
N ARG A 30 15.69 -9.68 6.44
CA ARG A 30 16.71 -8.78 7.03
C ARG A 30 16.39 -7.30 6.86
N ASN A 31 15.86 -6.92 5.69
CA ASN A 31 15.45 -5.54 5.46
C ASN A 31 14.15 -5.18 6.19
N LEU A 32 13.24 -6.14 6.36
CA LEU A 32 11.95 -5.92 7.03
C LEU A 32 12.12 -5.60 8.52
N HIS A 33 13.20 -6.06 9.17
CA HIS A 33 13.51 -5.71 10.56
C HIS A 33 13.59 -4.19 10.81
N LYS A 34 13.97 -3.39 9.80
CA LYS A 34 14.00 -1.91 9.91
C LYS A 34 12.61 -1.31 10.11
N GLU A 35 11.57 -1.98 9.63
CA GLU A 35 10.18 -1.52 9.62
C GLU A 35 9.27 -2.48 10.44
N GLU A 36 9.86 -3.33 11.28
CA GLU A 36 9.14 -4.43 11.95
C GLU A 36 7.96 -3.93 12.77
N SER A 37 8.11 -2.82 13.48
CA SER A 37 7.03 -2.23 14.30
C SER A 37 5.85 -1.78 13.44
N ALA A 38 6.11 -1.14 12.30
CA ALA A 38 5.09 -0.70 11.36
C ALA A 38 4.38 -1.89 10.71
N VAL A 39 5.13 -2.93 10.31
CA VAL A 39 4.57 -4.15 9.74
C VAL A 39 3.75 -4.90 10.78
N GLN A 40 4.23 -5.04 12.01
CA GLN A 40 3.50 -5.68 13.10
C GLN A 40 2.19 -4.94 13.41
N ALA A 41 2.21 -3.61 13.42
CA ALA A 41 1.00 -2.80 13.56
C ALA A 41 0.02 -3.05 12.40
N GLY A 42 0.50 -3.06 11.14
CA GLY A 42 -0.32 -3.37 9.96
C GLY A 42 -0.89 -4.80 9.97
N LEU A 43 -0.20 -5.75 10.61
CA LEU A 43 -0.66 -7.13 10.79
C LEU A 43 -1.55 -7.33 12.02
N THR A 44 -1.77 -6.30 12.86
CA THR A 44 -2.50 -6.45 14.13
C THR A 44 -3.72 -5.53 14.22
N LEU A 45 -3.57 -4.28 13.78
CA LEU A 45 -4.61 -3.27 13.89
C LEU A 45 -5.71 -3.46 12.85
N ALA A 46 -6.86 -2.88 13.12
CA ALA A 46 -7.98 -2.90 12.16
C ALA A 46 -7.83 -1.93 11.00
N TRP A 47 -6.93 -0.96 11.14
CA TRP A 47 -6.70 0.12 10.21
C TRP A 47 -5.84 -0.35 9.03
N SER A 48 -6.14 0.16 7.84
CA SER A 48 -5.31 -0.06 6.65
C SER A 48 -5.20 1.20 5.82
N ASN A 49 -4.08 1.36 5.12
CA ASN A 49 -3.89 2.43 4.14
C ASN A 49 -4.56 2.14 2.79
N GLY A 50 -5.32 1.05 2.65
CA GLY A 50 -5.93 0.62 1.39
C GLY A 50 -6.74 1.70 0.67
N PRO A 51 -7.69 2.40 1.34
CA PRO A 51 -8.43 3.49 0.71
C PRO A 51 -7.52 4.61 0.19
N THR A 52 -6.56 5.04 1.01
CA THR A 52 -5.58 6.08 0.65
C THR A 52 -4.72 5.67 -0.54
N GLU A 53 -4.22 4.44 -0.54
CA GLU A 53 -3.46 3.86 -1.66
C GLU A 53 -4.29 3.76 -2.93
N GLY A 54 -5.59 3.44 -2.82
CA GLY A 54 -6.54 3.48 -3.93
C GLY A 54 -6.66 4.87 -4.56
N PHE A 55 -6.81 5.92 -3.75
CA PHE A 55 -6.82 7.30 -4.24
C PHE A 55 -5.48 7.70 -4.89
N ILE A 56 -4.36 7.32 -4.28
CA ILE A 56 -3.01 7.58 -4.83
C ILE A 56 -2.83 6.84 -6.17
N HIS A 57 -3.31 5.59 -6.26
CA HIS A 57 -3.26 4.82 -7.50
C HIS A 57 -4.05 5.53 -8.61
N ARG A 58 -5.30 5.94 -8.32
CA ARG A 58 -6.13 6.69 -9.28
C ARG A 58 -5.45 7.98 -9.72
N LEU A 59 -4.87 8.75 -8.80
CA LEU A 59 -4.10 9.95 -9.12
C LEU A 59 -2.92 9.64 -10.06
N LYS A 60 -2.12 8.63 -9.73
CA LYS A 60 -0.98 8.19 -10.56
C LYS A 60 -1.43 7.74 -11.94
N LEU A 61 -2.56 7.03 -12.04
CA LEU A 61 -3.13 6.58 -13.30
C LEU A 61 -3.55 7.77 -14.19
N LEU A 62 -4.28 8.73 -13.62
CA LEU A 62 -4.70 9.94 -14.34
C LEU A 62 -3.49 10.75 -14.86
N LYS A 63 -2.45 10.89 -14.04
CA LYS A 63 -1.21 11.55 -14.45
C LYS A 63 -0.48 10.80 -15.58
N ARG A 64 -0.46 9.46 -15.54
CA ARG A 64 0.12 8.61 -16.61
C ARG A 64 -0.69 8.69 -17.91
N GLN A 65 -2.03 8.68 -17.84
CA GLN A 65 -2.90 8.86 -19.01
C GLN A 65 -2.67 10.21 -19.71
N ALA A 66 -2.31 11.24 -18.94
CA ALA A 66 -1.95 12.55 -19.46
C ALA A 66 -0.47 12.65 -19.91
N TYR A 67 0.26 11.54 -19.99
CA TYR A 67 1.70 11.49 -20.30
C TYR A 67 2.53 12.44 -19.40
N GLY A 68 2.12 12.60 -18.14
CA GLY A 68 2.77 13.49 -17.18
C GLY A 68 2.48 14.99 -17.38
N ARG A 69 1.70 15.38 -18.39
CA ARG A 69 1.42 16.79 -18.73
C ARG A 69 0.24 17.40 -17.96
N ALA A 70 -0.52 16.60 -17.23
CA ALA A 70 -1.59 17.11 -16.40
C ALA A 70 -1.03 17.80 -15.14
N GLY A 71 -1.24 19.12 -15.05
CA GLY A 71 -0.98 19.90 -13.84
C GLY A 71 -2.00 19.65 -12.73
N VAL A 72 -1.76 20.22 -11.55
CA VAL A 72 -2.58 20.01 -10.34
C VAL A 72 -4.05 20.38 -10.56
N ALA A 73 -4.34 21.49 -11.26
CA ALA A 73 -5.72 21.91 -11.54
C ALA A 73 -6.50 20.86 -12.34
N LEU A 74 -5.91 20.32 -13.42
CA LEU A 74 -6.54 19.29 -14.25
C LEU A 74 -6.70 17.96 -13.49
N LEU A 75 -5.70 17.57 -12.70
CA LEU A 75 -5.78 16.37 -11.87
C LEU A 75 -6.88 16.51 -10.80
N LYS A 76 -6.99 17.67 -10.15
CA LYS A 76 -8.05 17.98 -9.19
C LYS A 76 -9.42 17.87 -9.83
N GLN A 77 -9.60 18.44 -11.03
CA GLN A 77 -10.86 18.36 -11.74
C GLN A 77 -11.25 16.91 -12.05
N ARG A 78 -10.31 16.10 -12.57
CA ARG A 78 -10.57 14.69 -12.90
C ARG A 78 -10.72 13.78 -11.68
N MET A 79 -10.15 14.17 -10.54
CA MET A 79 -10.28 13.41 -9.29
C MET A 79 -11.58 13.70 -8.56
N LEU A 80 -11.99 14.96 -8.47
CA LEU A 80 -13.12 15.39 -7.65
C LEU A 80 -14.45 15.38 -8.40
N PHE A 81 -14.44 15.52 -9.73
CA PHE A 81 -15.65 15.54 -10.54
C PHE A 81 -15.64 14.31 -11.44
N HIS A 82 -16.45 13.31 -11.10
CA HIS A 82 -16.71 12.19 -11.99
C HIS A 82 -17.91 12.57 -12.90
N PRO A 83 -17.91 12.18 -14.19
CA PRO A 83 -19.01 12.53 -15.11
C PRO A 83 -20.41 12.10 -14.64
N SER A 84 -20.50 11.08 -13.79
CA SER A 84 -21.77 10.66 -13.16
C SER A 84 -22.35 11.70 -12.20
N ASP A 85 -21.51 12.57 -11.65
CA ASP A 85 -21.92 13.64 -10.71
C ASP A 85 -22.55 14.82 -11.47
N LEU A 86 -22.34 14.91 -12.79
CA LEU A 86 -22.89 15.94 -13.67
C LEU A 86 -24.23 15.55 -14.31
N ILE A 87 -24.59 14.27 -14.28
CA ILE A 87 -25.85 13.75 -14.86
C ILE A 87 -26.96 13.66 -13.78
N ALA A 88 -26.59 13.72 -12.49
CA ALA A 88 -27.49 13.60 -11.35
C ALA A 88 -27.95 14.96 -10.76
N ALA A 89 -27.66 16.08 -11.42
CA ALA A 89 -28.04 17.44 -11.03
C ALA A 89 -28.93 18.07 -12.11
#